data_AF-A0A963FD68-F1
#
_entry.id   AF-A0A963FD68-F1
#
_cell.length_a   1.000
_cell.length_b   1.000
_cell.length_c   1.000
_cell.angle_alpha   90.00
_cell.angle_beta   90.00
_cell.angle_gamma   90.00
#
_symmetry.space_group_name_H-M   'P 1'
#
loop_
_entity.id
_entity.type
_entity.pdbx_description
1 polymer ?
#
loop_
_entity_poly.entity_id
_entity_poly.type
_entity_poly.pdbx_seq_one_letter_code
_entity_poly.pdbx_strand_id
1 'polypeptide(L)'
;MLSIEQLKKSLFVSLWFAFLTFPLLVIKVDPIERTVQWRWENMALVAAGSFLVSLLVRVFQVQQERRRERRATGEFVDRVPIMQIILSEPRYLYTLSGAVLLCSLVFPFLFSTYQTNIMITALMYVMLGLGLNIVVGLAGLLDLGYVAFYAVGAYSYALLNYHFDVGFWMALPIGALLAALFGVLLGFPVLRLRGDYLAIVTLGFGEIIRLILENWNEFSEGPSGISNISRPGFFGIELSLEHAILYLYYLMIAMVVFTIFVVNRLQDSRIGRAWVALREDEIACQAMGIDKRKTKLTAFALGATWAGIVGVIFAAKTTFINPASFTFLESAIILCIVVLGG
;
A
#
# COMPACT_ATOMS: atom_id res chain seq x y z
N MET A 1 36.26 -17.84 2.84
CA MET A 1 35.88 -19.00 3.67
C MET A 1 35.43 -18.45 5.02
N LEU A 2 34.26 -18.89 5.50
CA LEU A 2 33.75 -18.53 6.83
C LEU A 2 34.73 -19.03 7.89
N SER A 3 35.10 -18.18 8.84
CA SER A 3 35.91 -18.63 9.98
C SER A 3 35.06 -19.48 10.92
N ILE A 4 35.64 -20.51 11.53
CA ILE A 4 34.99 -21.36 12.55
C ILE A 4 34.38 -20.50 13.67
N GLU A 5 35.00 -19.36 13.98
CA GLU A 5 34.51 -18.41 14.97
C GLU A 5 33.17 -17.74 14.58
N GLN A 6 32.94 -17.49 13.29
CA GLN A 6 31.70 -16.88 12.80
C GLN A 6 30.54 -17.86 12.84
N LEU A 7 30.82 -19.13 12.58
CA LEU A 7 29.86 -20.23 12.68
C LEU A 7 29.41 -20.42 14.14
N LYS A 8 30.35 -20.36 15.10
CA LYS A 8 30.05 -20.37 16.54
C LYS A 8 29.19 -19.18 16.96
N LYS A 9 29.49 -17.97 16.47
CA LYS A 9 28.69 -16.78 16.78
C LYS A 9 27.28 -16.83 16.18
N SER A 10 27.09 -17.38 14.98
CA SER A 10 25.75 -17.59 14.40
C SER A 10 24.95 -18.65 15.15
N LEU A 11 25.60 -19.72 15.63
CA LEU A 11 24.97 -20.72 16.49
C LEU A 11 24.47 -20.09 17.81
N PHE A 12 25.29 -19.24 18.42
CA PHE A 12 24.93 -18.55 19.66
C PHE A 12 23.74 -17.60 19.47
N VAL A 13 23.72 -16.83 18.39
CA VAL A 13 22.58 -15.93 18.06
C VAL A 13 21.30 -16.73 17.81
N SER A 14 21.39 -17.85 17.09
CA SER A 14 20.24 -18.73 16.86
C SER A 14 19.67 -19.31 18.15
N LEU A 15 20.54 -19.83 19.04
CA LEU A 15 20.13 -20.36 20.34
C LEU A 15 19.49 -19.29 21.22
N TRP A 16 20.07 -18.09 21.25
CA TRP A 16 19.51 -16.97 22.00
C TRP A 16 18.14 -16.54 21.48
N PHE A 17 17.97 -16.51 20.15
CA PHE A 17 16.71 -16.16 19.52
C PHE A 17 15.62 -17.23 19.74
N ALA A 18 16.00 -18.52 19.69
CA ALA A 18 15.12 -19.63 20.03
C ALA A 18 14.65 -19.56 21.49
N PHE A 19 15.55 -19.18 22.42
CA PHE A 19 15.19 -18.95 23.81
C PHE A 19 14.21 -17.77 23.98
N LEU A 20 14.47 -16.64 23.32
CA LEU A 20 13.63 -15.45 23.44
C LEU A 20 12.21 -15.66 22.88
N THR A 21 12.09 -16.48 21.83
CA THR A 21 10.80 -16.79 21.17
C THR A 21 10.06 -17.99 21.76
N PHE A 22 10.68 -18.69 22.72
CA PHE A 22 10.11 -19.87 23.38
C PHE A 22 8.70 -19.65 23.96
N PRO A 23 8.42 -18.58 24.74
CA PRO A 23 7.11 -18.39 25.36
C PRO A 23 6.00 -18.14 24.33
N LEU A 24 6.35 -17.58 23.17
CA LEU A 24 5.41 -17.18 22.12
C LEU A 24 5.07 -18.32 21.15
N LEU A 25 6.06 -19.14 20.80
CA LEU A 25 5.93 -20.09 19.70
C LEU A 25 5.75 -21.55 20.16
N VAL A 26 6.20 -21.87 21.37
CA VAL A 26 6.14 -23.24 21.91
C VAL A 26 4.94 -23.44 22.83
N ILE A 27 4.58 -22.42 23.60
CA ILE A 27 3.48 -22.49 24.57
C ILE A 27 2.21 -21.97 23.91
N LYS A 28 1.28 -22.86 23.58
CA LYS A 28 -0.08 -22.48 23.20
C LYS A 28 -1.03 -22.94 24.30
N VAL A 29 -1.63 -21.99 25.00
CA VAL A 29 -2.66 -22.28 25.99
C VAL A 29 -3.99 -22.38 25.26
N ASP A 30 -4.69 -23.50 25.43
CA ASP A 30 -6.07 -23.65 24.97
C ASP A 30 -7.03 -23.35 26.13
N PRO A 31 -7.67 -22.17 26.15
CA PRO A 31 -8.53 -21.76 27.27
C PRO A 31 -9.85 -22.56 27.32
N ILE A 32 -10.22 -23.28 26.26
CA ILE A 32 -11.47 -24.04 26.18
C ILE A 32 -11.29 -25.41 26.85
N GLU A 33 -10.21 -26.12 26.53
CA GLU A 33 -9.91 -27.43 27.11
C GLU A 33 -9.06 -27.36 28.39
N ARG A 34 -8.60 -26.16 28.78
CA ARG A 34 -7.66 -25.93 29.90
C ARG A 34 -6.37 -26.76 29.77
N THR A 35 -5.92 -27.02 28.55
CA THR A 35 -4.69 -27.76 28.26
C THR A 35 -3.62 -26.83 27.70
N VAL A 36 -2.36 -27.17 27.96
CA VAL A 36 -1.21 -26.50 27.35
C VAL A 36 -0.68 -27.39 26.24
N GLN A 37 -0.83 -26.93 25.00
CA GLN A 37 -0.30 -27.62 23.82
C GLN A 37 1.14 -27.17 23.59
N TRP A 38 2.07 -28.12 23.71
CA TRP A 38 3.49 -27.88 23.51
C TRP A 38 3.88 -28.12 22.05
N ARG A 39 4.28 -27.06 21.34
CA ARG A 39 4.64 -27.09 19.91
C ARG A 39 6.16 -27.05 19.71
N TRP A 40 6.85 -28.11 20.16
CA TRP A 40 8.31 -28.21 20.12
C TRP A 40 8.91 -28.10 18.70
N GLU A 41 8.16 -28.52 17.69
CA GLU A 41 8.57 -28.44 16.27
C GLU A 41 8.84 -26.99 15.81
N ASN A 42 8.06 -26.02 16.32
CA ASN A 42 8.25 -24.61 15.98
C ASN A 42 9.60 -24.09 16.49
N MET A 43 10.09 -24.60 17.62
CA MET A 43 11.37 -24.18 18.21
C MET A 43 12.55 -24.62 17.33
N ALA A 44 12.48 -25.85 16.81
CA ALA A 44 13.50 -26.38 15.90
C ALA A 44 13.53 -25.58 14.59
N LEU A 45 12.36 -25.26 14.03
CA LEU A 45 12.23 -24.43 12.83
C LEU A 45 12.80 -23.01 13.02
N VAL A 46 12.54 -22.39 14.17
CA VAL A 46 13.05 -21.04 14.48
C VAL A 46 14.55 -21.05 14.72
N ALA A 47 15.09 -22.06 15.41
CA ALA A 47 16.53 -22.21 15.58
C ALA A 47 17.22 -22.40 14.23
N ALA A 48 16.71 -23.29 13.37
CA ALA A 48 17.25 -23.50 12.03
C ALA A 48 17.14 -22.25 11.14
N GLY A 49 15.97 -21.60 11.13
CA GLY A 49 15.73 -20.39 10.35
C GLY A 49 16.61 -19.21 10.78
N SER A 50 16.69 -18.94 12.09
CA SER A 50 17.54 -17.87 12.62
C SER A 50 19.03 -18.16 12.41
N PHE A 51 19.45 -19.43 12.44
CA PHE A 51 20.82 -19.82 12.11
C PHE A 51 21.14 -19.55 10.63
N LEU A 52 20.27 -19.96 9.71
CA LEU A 52 20.44 -19.71 8.27
C LEU A 52 20.47 -18.22 7.96
N VAL A 53 19.55 -17.43 8.54
CA VAL A 53 19.52 -15.98 8.37
C VAL A 53 20.79 -15.33 8.94
N SER A 54 21.21 -15.72 10.15
CA SER A 54 22.45 -15.21 10.77
C SER A 54 23.68 -15.56 9.95
N LEU A 55 23.73 -16.79 9.41
CA LEU A 55 24.82 -17.24 8.54
C LEU A 55 24.86 -16.44 7.25
N LEU A 56 23.71 -16.24 6.59
CA LEU A 56 23.60 -15.43 5.38
C LEU A 56 24.06 -13.99 5.63
N VAL A 57 23.55 -13.34 6.68
CA VAL A 57 23.94 -11.96 7.03
C VAL A 57 25.44 -11.86 7.29
N ARG A 58 26.04 -12.81 8.02
CA ARG A 58 27.49 -12.80 8.25
C ARG A 58 28.29 -13.07 6.98
N VAL A 59 27.82 -13.94 6.08
CA VAL A 59 28.44 -14.13 4.77
C VAL A 59 28.42 -12.82 3.98
N PHE A 60 27.30 -12.11 3.98
CA PHE A 60 27.19 -10.79 3.36
C PHE A 60 28.13 -9.76 3.99
N GLN A 61 28.22 -9.71 5.32
CA GLN A 61 29.12 -8.78 6.03
C GLN A 61 30.60 -9.05 5.73
N VAL A 62 31.04 -10.31 5.75
CA VAL A 62 32.43 -10.69 5.42
C VAL A 62 32.76 -10.40 3.96
N GLN A 63 31.80 -10.61 3.05
CA GLN A 63 31.97 -10.20 1.66
C GLN A 63 32.05 -8.68 1.53
N GLN A 64 31.30 -7.93 2.34
CA GLN A 64 31.30 -6.47 2.34
C GLN A 64 32.60 -5.89 2.92
N GLU A 65 33.15 -6.49 3.98
CA GLU A 65 34.45 -6.12 4.57
C GLU A 65 35.59 -6.40 3.60
N ARG A 66 35.63 -7.58 2.97
CA ARG A 66 36.59 -7.88 1.89
C ARG A 66 36.45 -6.94 0.70
N ARG A 67 35.23 -6.49 0.38
CA ARG A 67 34.98 -5.46 -0.66
C ARG A 67 35.47 -4.08 -0.22
N ARG A 68 35.38 -3.72 1.06
CA ARG A 68 35.93 -2.47 1.63
C ARG A 68 37.46 -2.48 1.65
N GLU A 69 38.09 -3.58 2.03
CA GLU A 69 39.55 -3.73 1.98
C GLU A 69 40.06 -3.61 0.53
N ARG A 70 39.40 -4.27 -0.43
CA ARG A 70 39.72 -4.14 -1.87
C ARG A 70 39.47 -2.73 -2.43
N ARG A 71 38.47 -1.99 -1.92
CA ARG A 71 38.29 -0.55 -2.22
C ARG A 71 39.47 0.30 -1.75
N ALA A 72 40.07 -0.04 -0.61
CA ALA A 72 41.23 0.68 -0.09
C ALA A 72 42.52 0.38 -0.89
N THR A 73 42.60 -0.77 -1.57
CA THR A 73 43.78 -1.18 -2.37
C THR A 73 43.77 -0.64 -3.80
N GLY A 74 42.77 0.17 -4.21
CA GLY A 74 42.73 0.80 -5.52
C GLY A 74 42.43 -0.13 -6.72
N GLU A 75 42.26 -1.42 -6.50
CA GLU A 75 41.83 -2.38 -7.51
C GLU A 75 40.29 -2.44 -7.60
N PHE A 76 39.66 -1.48 -8.28
CA PHE A 76 38.29 -1.70 -8.76
C PHE A 76 38.11 -1.29 -10.21
N VAL A 77 37.93 -2.31 -11.05
CA VAL A 77 37.07 -2.26 -12.23
C VAL A 77 35.63 -2.13 -11.72
N ASP A 78 34.91 -1.08 -12.12
CA ASP A 78 33.52 -0.82 -11.75
C ASP A 78 32.62 -2.04 -11.94
N ARG A 79 32.35 -2.78 -10.87
CA ARG A 79 31.28 -3.78 -10.85
C ARG A 79 30.09 -3.20 -10.11
N VAL A 80 29.17 -2.68 -10.91
CA VAL A 80 27.85 -2.19 -10.53
C VAL A 80 27.17 -3.23 -9.59
N PRO A 81 26.55 -2.82 -8.46
CA PRO A 81 25.89 -3.75 -7.55
C PRO A 81 24.82 -4.59 -8.26
N ILE A 82 24.69 -5.87 -7.90
CA ILE A 82 23.79 -6.85 -8.55
C ILE A 82 22.35 -6.33 -8.63
N MET A 83 21.89 -5.61 -7.61
CA MET A 83 20.56 -4.99 -7.59
C MET A 83 20.41 -3.91 -8.68
N GLN A 84 21.45 -3.12 -8.94
CA GLN A 84 21.47 -2.15 -10.04
C GLN A 84 21.60 -2.83 -11.40
N ILE A 85 22.34 -3.95 -11.53
CA ILE A 85 22.40 -4.71 -12.79
C ILE A 85 21.01 -5.26 -13.16
N ILE A 86 20.32 -5.87 -12.20
CA ILE A 86 18.96 -6.42 -12.39
C ILE A 86 17.93 -5.32 -12.69
N LEU A 87 18.05 -4.14 -12.07
CA LEU A 87 17.17 -2.99 -12.31
C LEU A 87 17.53 -2.22 -13.61
N SER A 88 18.79 -2.29 -14.06
CA SER A 88 19.27 -1.57 -15.25
C SER A 88 18.98 -2.30 -16.56
N GLU A 89 18.86 -3.63 -16.53
CA GLU A 89 18.56 -4.41 -17.71
C GLU A 89 17.06 -4.73 -17.81
N PRO A 90 16.34 -4.23 -18.84
CA PRO A 90 14.90 -4.38 -18.95
C PRO A 90 14.46 -5.85 -19.02
N ARG A 91 15.30 -6.75 -19.56
CA ARG A 91 15.00 -8.19 -19.65
C ARG A 91 14.82 -8.86 -18.28
N TYR A 92 15.72 -8.56 -17.33
CA TYR A 92 15.65 -9.12 -15.97
C TYR A 92 14.53 -8.48 -15.15
N LEU A 93 14.23 -7.19 -15.38
CA LEU A 93 13.10 -6.50 -14.75
C LEU A 93 11.75 -7.11 -15.17
N TYR A 94 11.54 -7.37 -16.46
CA TYR A 94 10.31 -8.03 -16.94
C TYR A 94 10.19 -9.47 -16.44
N THR A 95 11.31 -10.19 -16.33
CA THR A 95 11.30 -11.55 -15.79
C THR A 95 11.01 -11.57 -14.29
N LEU A 96 11.59 -10.65 -13.51
CA LEU A 96 11.33 -10.53 -12.07
C LEU A 96 9.89 -10.12 -11.79
N SER A 97 9.37 -9.12 -12.49
CA SER A 97 7.97 -8.69 -12.37
C SER A 97 6.99 -9.79 -12.81
N GLY A 98 7.31 -10.53 -13.87
CA GLY A 98 6.56 -11.72 -14.28
C GLY A 98 6.56 -12.82 -13.21
N ALA A 99 7.71 -13.08 -12.57
CA ALA A 99 7.81 -14.06 -11.49
C ALA A 99 7.01 -13.62 -10.24
N VAL A 100 7.02 -12.34 -9.89
CA VAL A 100 6.21 -11.78 -8.79
C VAL A 100 4.73 -11.92 -9.11
N LEU A 101 4.30 -11.56 -10.33
CA LEU A 101 2.91 -11.68 -10.76
C LEU A 101 2.44 -13.13 -10.75
N LEU A 102 3.27 -14.07 -11.23
CA LEU A 102 2.95 -15.50 -11.20
C LEU A 102 2.84 -16.02 -9.76
N CYS A 103 3.75 -15.61 -8.88
CA CYS A 103 3.67 -15.94 -7.45
C CYS A 103 2.38 -15.40 -6.82
N SER A 104 1.99 -14.16 -7.13
CA SER A 104 0.72 -13.57 -6.67
C SER A 104 -0.49 -14.34 -7.21
N LEU A 105 -0.50 -14.77 -8.47
CA LEU A 105 -1.61 -15.56 -9.02
C LEU A 105 -1.75 -16.94 -8.36
N VAL A 106 -0.64 -17.57 -7.97
CA VAL A 106 -0.65 -18.90 -7.34
C VAL A 106 -0.92 -18.83 -5.82
N PHE A 107 -0.73 -17.67 -5.20
CA PHE A 107 -0.86 -17.43 -3.77
C PHE A 107 -2.13 -18.03 -3.11
N PRO A 108 -3.36 -17.78 -3.60
CA PRO A 108 -4.56 -18.26 -2.94
C PRO A 108 -4.72 -19.80 -2.96
N PHE A 109 -3.99 -20.50 -3.84
CA PHE A 109 -4.01 -21.97 -3.88
C PHE A 109 -3.06 -22.61 -2.85
N LEU A 110 -2.05 -21.85 -2.41
CA LEU A 110 -1.05 -22.33 -1.45
C LEU A 110 -1.41 -21.97 0.01
N PHE A 111 -2.24 -20.94 0.19
CA PHE A 111 -2.50 -20.32 1.48
C PHE A 111 -3.98 -20.32 1.84
N SER A 112 -4.26 -20.15 3.13
CA SER A 112 -5.64 -20.11 3.65
C SER A 112 -6.42 -18.86 3.22
N THR A 113 -7.75 -18.92 3.31
CA THR A 113 -8.66 -17.79 3.06
C THR A 113 -8.33 -16.56 3.93
N TYR A 114 -7.86 -16.77 5.16
CA TYR A 114 -7.42 -15.70 6.06
C TYR A 114 -6.20 -14.94 5.51
N GLN A 115 -5.18 -15.68 5.07
CA GLN A 115 -3.97 -15.09 4.47
C GLN A 115 -4.29 -14.37 3.16
N THR A 116 -5.20 -14.93 2.36
CA THR A 116 -5.71 -14.28 1.14
C THR A 116 -6.40 -12.96 1.48
N ASN A 117 -7.21 -12.90 2.54
CA ASN A 117 -7.86 -11.66 2.97
C ASN A 117 -6.85 -10.59 3.42
N ILE A 118 -5.80 -10.97 4.15
CA ILE A 118 -4.69 -10.06 4.50
C ILE A 118 -4.00 -9.56 3.22
N MET A 119 -3.77 -10.44 2.24
CA MET A 119 -3.13 -10.05 0.99
C MET A 119 -4.00 -9.09 0.17
N ILE A 120 -5.33 -9.24 0.18
CA ILE A 120 -6.24 -8.24 -0.42
C ILE A 120 -6.01 -6.87 0.23
N THR A 121 -5.93 -6.82 1.57
CA THR A 121 -5.61 -5.58 2.29
C THR A 121 -4.25 -5.02 1.89
N ALA A 122 -3.21 -5.85 1.78
CA ALA A 122 -1.90 -5.42 1.31
C ALA A 122 -1.95 -4.84 -0.11
N LEU A 123 -2.67 -5.48 -1.03
CA LEU A 123 -2.87 -4.98 -2.41
C LEU A 123 -3.63 -3.65 -2.44
N MET A 124 -4.60 -3.44 -1.53
CA MET A 124 -5.29 -2.15 -1.40
C MET A 124 -4.31 -1.04 -0.99
N TYR A 125 -3.44 -1.29 0.00
CA TYR A 125 -2.40 -0.33 0.38
C TYR A 125 -1.38 -0.07 -0.71
N VAL A 126 -1.02 -1.07 -1.53
CA VAL A 126 -0.19 -0.87 -2.73
C VAL A 126 -0.88 0.08 -3.71
N MET A 127 -2.17 -0.13 -3.98
CA MET A 127 -2.93 0.74 -4.89
C MET A 127 -3.10 2.15 -4.33
N LEU A 128 -3.35 2.31 -3.02
CA LEU A 128 -3.39 3.61 -2.34
C LEU A 128 -2.03 4.31 -2.40
N GLY A 129 -0.94 3.59 -2.18
CA GLY A 129 0.41 4.12 -2.30
C GLY A 129 0.71 4.60 -3.72
N LEU A 130 0.38 3.81 -4.74
CA LEU A 130 0.54 4.20 -6.15
C LEU A 130 -0.32 5.43 -6.51
N GLY A 131 -1.53 5.53 -5.97
CA GLY A 131 -2.40 6.69 -6.13
C GLY A 131 -1.84 7.96 -5.46
N LEU A 132 -1.38 7.85 -4.22
CA LEU A 132 -0.77 8.95 -3.48
C LEU A 132 0.59 9.37 -4.10
N ASN A 133 1.32 8.43 -4.72
CA ASN A 133 2.57 8.71 -5.41
C ASN A 133 2.40 9.71 -6.58
N ILE A 134 1.19 9.80 -7.16
CA ILE A 134 0.90 10.82 -8.18
C ILE A 134 1.00 12.23 -7.58
N VAL A 135 0.52 12.43 -6.35
CA VAL A 135 0.45 13.73 -5.68
C VAL A 135 1.78 14.05 -4.99
N VAL A 136 2.26 13.13 -4.15
CA VAL A 136 3.46 13.32 -3.34
C VAL A 136 4.72 13.09 -4.16
N GLY A 137 4.78 11.97 -4.88
CA GLY A 137 5.96 11.58 -5.66
C GLY A 137 6.16 12.44 -6.89
N LEU A 138 5.18 12.50 -7.80
CA LEU A 138 5.34 13.23 -9.07
C LEU A 138 5.21 14.75 -8.91
N ALA A 139 4.16 15.23 -8.23
CA ALA A 139 3.89 16.67 -8.13
C ALA A 139 4.57 17.35 -6.93
N GLY A 140 5.11 16.61 -5.96
CA GLY A 140 5.77 17.17 -4.78
C GLY A 140 4.83 17.83 -3.77
N LEU A 141 3.55 17.46 -3.79
CA LEU A 141 2.53 18.05 -2.93
C LEU A 141 2.31 17.13 -1.73
N LEU A 142 2.54 17.63 -0.52
CA LEU A 142 2.36 16.86 0.69
C LEU A 142 0.86 16.75 1.00
N ASP A 143 0.31 15.53 0.95
CA ASP A 143 -1.09 15.23 1.23
C ASP A 143 -1.22 14.28 2.42
N LEU A 144 -1.50 14.83 3.59
CA LEU A 144 -1.82 14.08 4.82
C LEU A 144 -3.30 13.74 4.94
N GLY A 145 -4.13 14.36 4.08
CA GLY A 145 -5.58 14.19 4.05
C GLY A 145 -6.06 13.06 3.14
N TYR A 146 -5.15 12.23 2.62
CA TYR A 146 -5.48 11.24 1.58
C TYR A 146 -6.63 10.30 1.98
N VAL A 147 -6.74 9.97 3.26
CA VAL A 147 -7.83 9.15 3.82
C VAL A 147 -9.23 9.75 3.60
N ALA A 148 -9.38 11.07 3.41
CA ALA A 148 -10.68 11.65 3.09
C ALA A 148 -11.17 11.25 1.71
N PHE A 149 -10.29 11.19 0.70
CA PHE A 149 -10.69 10.73 -0.64
C PHE A 149 -11.07 9.25 -0.63
N TYR A 150 -10.37 8.47 0.19
CA TYR A 150 -10.67 7.08 0.46
C TYR A 150 -12.03 6.91 1.16
N ALA A 151 -12.32 7.74 2.18
CA ALA A 151 -13.61 7.79 2.87
C ALA A 151 -14.75 8.17 1.92
N VAL A 152 -14.56 9.20 1.09
CA VAL A 152 -15.55 9.64 0.09
C VAL A 152 -15.91 8.50 -0.85
N GLY A 153 -14.93 7.77 -1.39
CA GLY A 153 -15.21 6.63 -2.28
C GLY A 153 -15.95 5.49 -1.57
N ALA A 154 -15.55 5.19 -0.33
CA ALA A 154 -16.13 4.10 0.45
C ALA A 154 -17.58 4.39 0.87
N TYR A 155 -17.86 5.61 1.34
CA TYR A 155 -19.20 6.07 1.65
C TYR A 155 -20.07 6.25 0.39
N SER A 156 -19.49 6.66 -0.73
CA SER A 156 -20.22 6.71 -2.01
C SER A 156 -20.78 5.34 -2.35
N TYR A 157 -19.99 4.26 -2.21
CA TYR A 157 -20.52 2.93 -2.45
C TYR A 157 -21.57 2.51 -1.42
N ALA A 158 -21.29 2.74 -0.13
CA ALA A 158 -22.19 2.35 0.95
C ALA A 158 -23.59 2.99 0.79
N LEU A 159 -23.66 4.30 0.55
CA LEU A 159 -24.94 5.00 0.38
C LEU A 159 -25.65 4.60 -0.91
N LEU A 160 -24.91 4.46 -2.03
CA LEU A 160 -25.51 4.06 -3.31
C LEU A 160 -26.05 2.63 -3.28
N ASN A 161 -25.38 1.74 -2.55
CA ASN A 161 -25.86 0.38 -2.36
C ASN A 161 -27.05 0.34 -1.40
N TYR A 162 -26.99 1.09 -0.29
CA TYR A 162 -28.05 1.10 0.73
C TYR A 162 -29.38 1.72 0.25
N HIS A 163 -29.34 2.80 -0.54
CA HIS A 163 -30.56 3.51 -0.97
C HIS A 163 -31.06 3.12 -2.37
N PHE A 164 -30.14 2.76 -3.27
CA PHE A 164 -30.44 2.59 -4.70
C PHE A 164 -30.07 1.20 -5.24
N ASP A 165 -29.61 0.27 -4.38
CA ASP A 165 -29.16 -1.07 -4.75
C ASP A 165 -28.14 -1.07 -5.90
N VAL A 166 -27.32 -0.02 -5.99
CA VAL A 166 -26.35 0.13 -7.07
C VAL A 166 -25.27 -0.95 -6.93
N GLY A 167 -25.04 -1.68 -8.02
CA GLY A 167 -24.05 -2.74 -8.08
C GLY A 167 -22.61 -2.22 -7.97
N PHE A 168 -21.72 -3.10 -7.48
CA PHE A 168 -20.29 -2.81 -7.30
C PHE A 168 -19.61 -2.18 -8.52
N TRP A 169 -19.91 -2.70 -9.72
CA TRP A 169 -19.29 -2.24 -10.96
C TRP A 169 -19.69 -0.83 -11.38
N MET A 170 -20.91 -0.40 -11.04
CA MET A 170 -21.37 0.97 -11.29
C MET A 170 -20.84 1.91 -10.21
N ALA A 171 -20.74 1.44 -8.97
CA ALA A 171 -20.20 2.22 -7.87
C ALA A 171 -18.70 2.54 -8.04
N LEU A 172 -17.92 1.67 -8.68
CA LEU A 172 -16.49 1.87 -8.90
C LEU A 172 -16.16 3.17 -9.67
N PRO A 173 -16.70 3.43 -10.88
CA PRO A 173 -16.47 4.70 -11.57
C PRO A 173 -17.14 5.89 -10.87
N ILE A 174 -18.28 5.71 -10.20
CA ILE A 174 -18.95 6.80 -9.49
C ILE A 174 -18.10 7.26 -8.29
N GLY A 175 -17.61 6.33 -7.48
CA GLY A 175 -16.73 6.61 -6.35
C GLY A 175 -15.41 7.24 -6.81
N ALA A 176 -14.86 6.78 -7.94
CA ALA A 176 -13.68 7.39 -8.55
C ALA A 176 -13.93 8.86 -8.96
N LEU A 177 -15.07 9.14 -9.60
CA LEU A 177 -15.45 10.47 -10.08
C LEU A 177 -15.75 11.41 -8.91
N LEU A 178 -16.48 10.94 -7.89
CA LEU A 178 -16.76 11.71 -6.69
C LEU A 178 -15.48 12.05 -5.93
N ALA A 179 -14.58 11.08 -5.75
CA ALA A 179 -13.29 11.35 -5.12
C ALA A 179 -12.45 12.35 -5.94
N ALA A 180 -12.44 12.24 -7.28
CA ALA A 180 -11.78 13.22 -8.15
C ALA A 180 -12.38 14.63 -8.00
N LEU A 181 -13.71 14.74 -7.91
CA LEU A 181 -14.41 16.00 -7.71
C LEU A 181 -14.07 16.62 -6.35
N PHE A 182 -14.07 15.83 -5.29
CA PHE A 182 -13.61 16.27 -3.96
C PHE A 182 -12.11 16.62 -3.96
N GLY A 183 -11.29 15.94 -4.75
CA GLY A 183 -9.88 16.29 -4.98
C GLY A 183 -9.72 17.66 -5.65
N VAL A 184 -10.55 18.00 -6.64
CA VAL A 184 -10.56 19.34 -7.25
C VAL A 184 -11.08 20.39 -6.25
N LEU A 185 -12.14 20.06 -5.51
CA LEU A 185 -12.75 20.94 -4.52
C LEU A 185 -11.75 21.30 -3.41
N LEU A 186 -11.03 20.33 -2.88
CA LEU A 186 -9.93 20.55 -1.93
C LEU A 186 -8.76 21.26 -2.59
N GLY A 187 -8.43 20.87 -3.82
CA GLY A 187 -7.31 21.44 -4.55
C GLY A 187 -7.41 22.95 -4.69
N PHE A 188 -8.62 23.50 -4.82
CA PHE A 188 -8.88 24.93 -5.04
C PHE A 188 -8.42 25.88 -3.91
N PRO A 189 -8.84 25.72 -2.63
CA PRO A 189 -8.33 26.55 -1.53
C PRO A 189 -6.82 26.34 -1.30
N VAL A 190 -6.35 25.13 -1.59
CA VAL A 190 -4.98 24.69 -1.36
C VAL A 190 -3.98 25.27 -2.37
N LEU A 191 -4.43 25.78 -3.52
CA LEU A 191 -3.58 26.35 -4.57
C LEU A 191 -2.65 27.47 -4.10
N ARG A 192 -3.01 28.16 -3.02
CA ARG A 192 -2.26 29.30 -2.46
C ARG A 192 -1.20 28.88 -1.44
N LEU A 193 -1.20 27.61 -1.02
CA LEU A 193 -0.34 27.08 0.03
C LEU A 193 0.82 26.27 -0.55
N ARG A 194 1.89 26.16 0.23
CA ARG A 194 3.12 25.43 -0.11
C ARG A 194 3.67 24.70 1.11
N GLY A 195 4.39 23.61 0.86
CA GLY A 195 5.11 22.85 1.89
C GLY A 195 4.23 22.45 3.06
N ASP A 196 4.62 22.83 4.27
CA ASP A 196 3.96 22.39 5.49
C ASP A 196 2.54 22.96 5.65
N TYR A 197 2.28 24.16 5.13
CA TYR A 197 0.92 24.74 5.17
C TYR A 197 -0.06 23.94 4.32
N LEU A 198 0.41 23.41 3.19
CA LEU A 198 -0.36 22.53 2.33
C LEU A 198 -0.70 21.24 3.11
N ALA A 199 0.27 20.63 3.79
CA ALA A 199 0.07 19.45 4.62
C ALA A 199 -0.98 19.66 5.71
N ILE A 200 -0.88 20.75 6.47
CA ILE A 200 -1.81 21.07 7.58
C ILE A 200 -3.25 21.18 7.07
N VAL A 201 -3.47 21.83 5.93
CA VAL A 201 -4.82 22.00 5.38
C VAL A 201 -5.39 20.68 4.86
N THR A 202 -4.57 19.83 4.23
CA THR A 202 -5.03 18.48 3.83
C THR A 202 -5.43 17.63 5.04
N LEU A 203 -4.65 17.65 6.13
CA LEU A 203 -4.98 16.98 7.37
C LEU A 203 -6.30 17.51 7.94
N GLY A 204 -6.45 18.83 8.04
CA GLY A 204 -7.67 19.47 8.53
C GLY A 204 -8.91 19.06 7.72
N PHE A 205 -8.78 18.98 6.39
CA PHE A 205 -9.87 18.48 5.55
C PHE A 205 -10.17 16.99 5.79
N GLY A 206 -9.13 16.16 5.95
CA GLY A 206 -9.25 14.77 6.37
C GLY A 206 -10.16 14.61 7.59
N GLU A 207 -9.85 15.38 8.62
CA GLU A 207 -10.59 15.42 9.88
C GLU A 207 -11.99 16.02 9.72
N ILE A 208 -12.17 17.06 8.91
CA ILE A 208 -13.50 17.64 8.61
C ILE A 208 -14.40 16.59 7.97
N ILE A 209 -13.92 15.84 6.97
CA ILE A 209 -14.71 14.78 6.33
C ILE A 209 -15.08 13.70 7.35
N ARG A 210 -14.13 13.25 8.18
CA ARG A 210 -14.42 12.27 9.23
C ARG A 210 -15.47 12.77 10.21
N LEU A 211 -15.34 14.01 10.69
CA LEU A 211 -16.28 14.63 11.63
C LEU A 211 -17.67 14.82 11.02
N ILE A 212 -17.76 15.18 9.74
CA ILE A 212 -19.04 15.25 9.03
C ILE A 212 -19.68 13.86 8.99
N LEU A 213 -18.93 12.82 8.62
CA LEU A 213 -19.43 11.44 8.59
C LEU A 213 -19.78 10.90 9.98
N GLU A 214 -19.17 11.44 11.05
CA GLU A 214 -19.45 11.03 12.42
C GLU A 214 -20.66 11.75 13.03
N ASN A 215 -20.89 13.02 12.68
CA ASN A 215 -21.95 13.85 13.28
C ASN A 215 -23.21 13.93 12.42
N TRP A 216 -23.13 13.73 11.11
CA TRP A 216 -24.27 13.81 10.20
C TRP A 216 -25.03 12.49 10.09
N ASN A 217 -25.70 12.11 11.18
CA ASN A 217 -26.38 10.81 11.29
C ASN A 217 -27.36 10.53 10.15
N GLU A 218 -28.14 11.52 9.70
CA GLU A 218 -29.12 11.35 8.61
C GLU A 218 -28.48 10.95 7.27
N PHE A 219 -27.20 11.26 7.06
CA PHE A 219 -26.49 10.97 5.83
C PHE A 219 -25.61 9.71 5.93
N SER A 220 -24.89 9.54 7.03
CA SER A 220 -23.84 8.53 7.18
C SER A 220 -24.15 7.42 8.19
N GLU A 221 -25.31 7.48 8.87
CA GLU A 221 -25.66 6.68 10.05
C GLU A 221 -24.67 6.86 11.22
N GLY A 222 -23.87 7.94 11.18
CA GLY A 222 -22.97 8.35 12.25
C GLY A 222 -21.95 7.28 12.65
N PRO A 223 -21.66 7.12 13.96
CA PRO A 223 -20.74 6.10 14.46
C PRO A 223 -21.23 4.66 14.25
N SER A 224 -22.55 4.46 14.10
CA SER A 224 -23.14 3.13 13.85
C SER A 224 -22.70 2.58 12.50
N GLY A 225 -22.41 3.45 11.54
CA GLY A 225 -21.95 3.07 10.22
C GLY A 225 -23.02 2.42 9.36
N ILE A 226 -22.67 2.10 8.12
CA ILE A 226 -23.57 1.47 7.15
C ILE A 226 -23.16 0.01 7.01
N SER A 227 -24.10 -0.89 7.24
CA SER A 227 -23.92 -2.35 7.17
C SER A 227 -24.64 -2.95 5.96
N ASN A 228 -24.38 -4.23 5.71
CA ASN A 228 -25.02 -5.01 4.64
C ASN A 228 -24.70 -4.49 3.22
N ILE A 229 -23.48 -3.98 3.04
CA ILE A 229 -23.00 -3.57 1.71
C ILE A 229 -22.78 -4.83 0.88
N SER A 230 -23.39 -4.86 -0.31
CA SER A 230 -23.29 -5.98 -1.23
C SER A 230 -21.84 -6.28 -1.58
N ARG A 231 -21.48 -7.57 -1.64
CA ARG A 231 -20.15 -7.97 -2.11
C ARG A 231 -20.05 -7.88 -3.63
N PRO A 232 -18.83 -7.80 -4.19
CA PRO A 232 -18.65 -7.84 -5.64
C PRO A 232 -19.12 -9.20 -6.18
N GLY A 233 -20.32 -9.20 -6.77
CA GLY A 233 -20.86 -10.34 -7.50
C GLY A 233 -20.47 -10.29 -8.98
N PHE A 234 -20.44 -11.45 -9.62
CA PHE A 234 -20.33 -11.55 -11.07
C PHE A 234 -21.73 -11.53 -11.66
N PHE A 235 -22.20 -10.36 -12.15
CA PHE A 235 -23.46 -10.17 -12.90
C PHE A 235 -24.60 -11.16 -12.57
N GLY A 236 -25.04 -11.20 -11.31
CA GLY A 236 -26.20 -12.01 -10.88
C GLY A 236 -25.89 -13.44 -10.42
N ILE A 237 -24.62 -13.86 -10.34
CA ILE A 237 -24.22 -15.14 -9.72
C ILE A 237 -23.95 -14.92 -8.23
N GLU A 238 -24.69 -15.61 -7.38
CA GLU A 238 -24.42 -15.67 -5.94
C GLU A 238 -23.14 -16.46 -5.68
N LEU A 239 -22.09 -15.77 -5.26
CA LEU A 239 -20.81 -16.38 -4.90
C LEU A 239 -20.84 -16.79 -3.44
N SER A 240 -20.37 -18.01 -3.13
CA SER A 240 -20.09 -18.37 -1.74
C SER A 240 -19.00 -17.47 -1.16
N LEU A 241 -18.92 -17.40 0.18
CA LEU A 241 -17.99 -16.50 0.88
C LEU A 241 -16.53 -16.69 0.45
N GLU A 242 -16.10 -17.93 0.22
CA GLU A 242 -14.75 -18.25 -0.25
C GLU A 242 -14.53 -17.80 -1.69
N HIS A 243 -15.48 -18.07 -2.59
CA HIS A 243 -15.40 -17.64 -3.99
C HIS A 243 -15.41 -16.12 -4.12
N ALA A 244 -16.17 -15.41 -3.29
CA ALA A 244 -16.18 -13.95 -3.26
C ALA A 244 -14.82 -13.36 -2.83
N ILE A 245 -14.15 -13.98 -1.86
CA ILE A 245 -12.80 -13.55 -1.43
C ILE A 245 -11.77 -13.82 -2.53
N LEU A 246 -11.80 -15.00 -3.16
CA LEU A 246 -10.94 -15.33 -4.29
C LEU A 246 -11.16 -14.38 -5.46
N TYR A 247 -12.42 -14.09 -5.77
CA TYR A 247 -12.78 -13.15 -6.82
C TYR A 247 -12.26 -11.74 -6.55
N LEU A 248 -12.47 -11.22 -5.35
CA LEU A 248 -11.91 -9.94 -4.89
C LEU A 248 -10.38 -9.92 -4.98
N TYR A 249 -9.73 -11.02 -4.67
CA TYR A 249 -8.27 -11.14 -4.76
C TYR A 249 -7.76 -10.99 -6.20
N TYR A 250 -8.33 -11.72 -7.15
CA TYR A 250 -7.95 -11.60 -8.56
C TYR A 250 -8.33 -10.24 -9.15
N LEU A 251 -9.47 -9.69 -8.74
CA LEU A 251 -9.86 -8.33 -9.10
C LEU A 251 -8.80 -7.32 -8.61
N MET A 252 -8.32 -7.45 -7.37
CA MET A 252 -7.29 -6.56 -6.82
C MET A 252 -5.96 -6.68 -7.58
N ILE A 253 -5.53 -7.89 -7.94
CA ILE A 253 -4.34 -8.07 -8.79
C ILE A 253 -4.52 -7.33 -10.11
N ALA A 254 -5.67 -7.53 -10.78
CA ALA A 254 -5.96 -6.87 -12.05
C ALA A 254 -5.95 -5.34 -11.90
N MET A 255 -6.55 -4.81 -10.83
CA MET A 255 -6.60 -3.37 -10.54
C MET A 255 -5.22 -2.78 -10.19
N VAL A 256 -4.36 -3.52 -9.50
CA VAL A 256 -2.98 -3.10 -9.22
C VAL A 256 -2.16 -3.07 -10.51
N VAL A 257 -2.25 -4.12 -11.35
CA VAL A 257 -1.56 -4.14 -12.65
C VAL A 257 -2.05 -3.01 -13.55
N PHE A 258 -3.36 -2.79 -13.60
CA PHE A 258 -3.97 -1.67 -14.32
C PHE A 258 -3.47 -0.31 -13.79
N THR A 259 -3.39 -0.16 -12.46
CA THR A 259 -2.87 1.05 -11.82
C THR A 259 -1.42 1.31 -12.19
N ILE A 260 -0.55 0.30 -12.11
CA ILE A 260 0.86 0.41 -12.51
C ILE A 260 0.96 0.85 -13.98
N PHE A 261 0.20 0.22 -14.87
CA PHE A 261 0.16 0.59 -16.28
C PHE A 261 -0.24 2.05 -16.49
N VAL A 262 -1.32 2.50 -15.84
CA VAL A 262 -1.83 3.87 -15.99
C VAL A 262 -0.87 4.88 -15.37
N VAL A 263 -0.35 4.64 -14.17
CA VAL A 263 0.59 5.55 -13.48
C VAL A 263 1.88 5.71 -14.28
N ASN A 264 2.46 4.62 -14.78
CA ASN A 264 3.65 4.68 -15.65
C ASN A 264 3.37 5.49 -16.92
N ARG A 265 2.23 5.24 -17.57
CA ARG A 265 1.83 5.98 -18.77
C ARG A 265 1.59 7.46 -18.49
N LEU A 266 1.07 7.77 -17.31
CA LEU A 266 0.77 9.13 -16.86
C LEU A 266 2.05 9.91 -16.54
N GLN A 267 3.04 9.28 -15.92
CA GLN A 267 4.37 9.86 -15.66
C GLN A 267 5.06 10.29 -16.97
N ASP A 268 5.01 9.44 -18.00
CA ASP A 268 5.57 9.72 -19.33
C ASP A 268 4.70 10.68 -20.17
N SER A 269 3.54 11.09 -19.68
CA SER A 269 2.64 12.01 -20.39
C SER A 269 3.07 13.48 -20.25
N ARG A 270 2.41 14.36 -21.03
CA ARG A 270 2.61 15.82 -20.89
C ARG A 270 2.21 16.34 -19.50
N ILE A 271 1.16 15.74 -18.92
CA ILE A 271 0.65 16.12 -17.60
C ILE A 271 1.66 15.68 -16.52
N GLY A 272 2.17 14.45 -16.61
CA GLY A 272 3.19 13.93 -15.70
C GLY A 272 4.48 14.75 -15.71
N ARG A 273 4.98 15.09 -16.90
CA ARG A 273 6.16 15.98 -17.02
C ARG A 273 5.93 17.37 -16.42
N ALA A 274 4.71 17.91 -16.51
CA ALA A 274 4.38 19.19 -15.89
C ALA A 274 4.37 19.11 -14.36
N TRP A 275 3.95 17.98 -13.78
CA TRP A 275 4.03 17.75 -12.32
C TRP A 275 5.47 17.67 -11.83
N VAL A 276 6.32 16.91 -12.54
CA VAL A 276 7.74 16.81 -12.19
C VAL A 276 8.40 18.19 -12.27
N ALA A 277 8.13 18.97 -13.34
CA ALA A 277 8.64 20.34 -13.45
C ALA A 277 8.15 21.25 -12.32
N LEU A 278 6.88 21.12 -11.90
CA LEU A 278 6.32 21.87 -10.78
C LEU A 278 7.00 21.53 -9.45
N ARG A 279 7.34 20.26 -9.24
CA ARG A 279 8.03 19.77 -8.04
C ARG A 279 9.44 20.35 -7.90
N GLU A 280 10.18 20.48 -9.00
CA GLU A 280 11.55 21.00 -8.98
C GLU A 280 11.58 22.51 -8.71
N ASP A 281 10.82 23.31 -9.47
CA ASP A 281 10.69 24.76 -9.23
C ASP A 281 9.37 25.32 -9.77
N GLU A 282 8.46 25.69 -8.85
CA GLU A 282 7.15 26.25 -9.18
C GLU A 282 7.25 27.62 -9.91
N ILE A 283 8.26 28.45 -9.61
CA ILE A 283 8.44 29.79 -10.19
C ILE A 283 8.99 29.67 -11.61
N ALA A 284 10.00 28.83 -11.82
CA ALA A 284 10.55 28.57 -13.15
C ALA A 284 9.50 27.93 -14.07
N CYS A 285 8.71 26.98 -13.55
CA CYS A 285 7.61 26.34 -14.27
C CYS A 285 6.57 27.37 -14.76
N GLN A 286 6.24 28.36 -13.92
CA GLN A 286 5.34 29.47 -14.29
C GLN A 286 5.94 30.40 -15.34
N ALA A 287 7.24 30.71 -15.26
CA ALA A 287 7.94 31.52 -16.27
C ALA A 287 7.94 30.83 -17.65
N MET A 288 7.93 29.49 -17.68
CA MET A 288 7.81 28.69 -18.90
C MET A 288 6.36 28.53 -19.41
N GLY A 289 5.38 29.20 -18.79
CA GLY A 289 3.99 29.22 -19.25
C GLY A 289 3.12 28.05 -18.76
N ILE A 290 3.58 27.26 -17.79
CA ILE A 290 2.77 26.18 -17.21
C ILE A 290 1.82 26.76 -16.15
N ASP A 291 0.51 26.53 -16.30
CA ASP A 291 -0.51 26.98 -15.36
C ASP A 291 -0.44 26.17 -14.06
N LYS A 292 0.11 26.78 -12.99
CA LYS A 292 0.20 26.16 -11.65
C LYS A 292 -1.12 25.60 -11.14
N ARG A 293 -2.25 26.24 -11.45
CA ARG A 293 -3.56 25.85 -10.94
C ARG A 293 -3.98 24.54 -11.59
N LYS A 294 -3.97 24.47 -12.92
CA LYS A 294 -4.35 23.25 -13.64
C LYS A 294 -3.44 22.08 -13.24
N THR A 295 -2.14 22.33 -13.12
CA THR A 295 -1.15 21.30 -12.75
C THR A 295 -1.40 20.76 -11.34
N LYS A 296 -1.61 21.62 -10.33
CA LYS A 296 -1.94 21.17 -8.96
C LYS A 296 -3.30 20.47 -8.87
N LEU A 297 -4.35 21.03 -9.50
CA LEU A 297 -5.71 20.44 -9.47
C LEU A 297 -5.76 19.07 -10.14
N THR A 298 -5.06 18.89 -11.27
CA THR A 298 -5.01 17.59 -11.96
C THR A 298 -4.25 16.54 -11.15
N ALA A 299 -3.18 16.93 -10.42
CA ALA A 299 -2.48 16.03 -9.52
C ALA A 299 -3.41 15.52 -8.41
N PHE A 300 -4.10 16.43 -7.71
CA PHE A 300 -5.05 16.08 -6.66
C PHE A 300 -6.24 15.25 -7.18
N ALA A 301 -6.83 15.64 -8.30
CA ALA A 301 -7.97 14.92 -8.88
C ALA A 301 -7.59 13.48 -9.25
N LEU A 302 -6.43 13.29 -9.91
CA LEU A 302 -5.97 11.97 -10.31
C LEU A 302 -5.53 11.15 -9.09
N GLY A 303 -4.79 11.71 -8.13
CA GLY A 303 -4.46 10.98 -6.89
C GLY A 303 -5.70 10.53 -6.11
N ALA A 304 -6.69 11.42 -5.98
CA ALA A 304 -7.96 11.15 -5.29
C ALA A 304 -8.81 10.11 -6.02
N THR A 305 -8.74 10.02 -7.35
CA THR A 305 -9.47 9.01 -8.13
C THR A 305 -9.11 7.59 -7.67
N TRP A 306 -7.82 7.31 -7.45
CA TRP A 306 -7.37 5.99 -6.98
C TRP A 306 -7.77 5.72 -5.54
N ALA A 307 -7.73 6.71 -4.66
CA ALA A 307 -8.26 6.60 -3.31
C ALA A 307 -9.75 6.24 -3.33
N GLY A 308 -10.53 6.90 -4.19
CA GLY A 308 -11.96 6.64 -4.36
C GLY A 308 -12.25 5.21 -4.80
N ILE A 309 -11.50 4.71 -5.81
CA ILE A 309 -11.63 3.32 -6.29
C ILE A 309 -11.32 2.33 -5.16
N VAL A 310 -10.23 2.53 -4.42
CA VAL A 310 -9.89 1.65 -3.30
C VAL A 310 -10.94 1.75 -2.19
N GLY A 311 -11.53 2.92 -1.98
CA GLY A 311 -12.64 3.13 -1.04
C GLY A 311 -13.84 2.25 -1.34
N VAL A 312 -14.27 2.23 -2.61
CA VAL A 312 -15.36 1.35 -3.06
C VAL A 312 -15.03 -0.11 -2.80
N ILE A 313 -13.80 -0.53 -3.12
CA ILE A 313 -13.36 -1.92 -2.92
C ILE A 313 -13.29 -2.28 -1.43
N PHE A 314 -12.83 -1.35 -0.60
CA PHE A 314 -12.79 -1.55 0.85
C PHE A 314 -14.19 -1.77 1.42
N ALA A 315 -15.15 -0.90 1.09
CA ALA A 315 -16.54 -1.04 1.51
C ALA A 315 -17.14 -2.39 1.05
N ALA A 316 -16.81 -2.82 -0.18
CA ALA A 316 -17.25 -4.11 -0.70
C ALA A 316 -16.59 -5.32 0.00
N LYS A 317 -15.34 -5.18 0.44
CA LYS A 317 -14.60 -6.20 1.18
C LYS A 317 -15.11 -6.36 2.61
N THR A 318 -15.26 -5.25 3.33
CA THR A 318 -15.63 -5.26 4.76
C THR A 318 -17.13 -5.41 4.98
N THR A 319 -17.96 -5.15 3.96
CA THR A 319 -19.44 -5.18 4.00
C THR A 319 -20.07 -4.25 5.05
N PHE A 320 -19.23 -3.47 5.71
CA PHE A 320 -19.53 -2.57 6.79
C PHE A 320 -18.51 -1.43 6.77
N ILE A 321 -18.99 -0.22 6.94
CA ILE A 321 -18.16 0.98 6.97
C ILE A 321 -18.53 1.86 8.14
N ASN A 322 -17.54 2.43 8.81
CA ASN A 322 -17.73 3.40 9.87
C ASN A 322 -16.70 4.55 9.77
N PRO A 323 -17.00 5.75 10.32
CA PRO A 323 -16.10 6.90 10.23
C PRO A 323 -14.75 6.65 10.91
N ALA A 324 -14.75 5.82 11.97
CA ALA A 324 -13.55 5.46 12.73
C ALA A 324 -12.52 4.64 11.93
N SER A 325 -12.89 4.08 10.77
CA SER A 325 -11.93 3.42 9.87
C SER A 325 -11.04 4.42 9.12
N PHE A 326 -11.39 5.70 9.09
CA PHE A 326 -10.73 6.73 8.27
C PHE A 326 -9.96 7.72 9.14
N THR A 327 -8.95 7.22 9.86
CA THR A 327 -8.13 8.04 10.76
C THR A 327 -6.91 8.64 10.06
N PHE A 328 -6.33 9.69 10.66
CA PHE A 328 -5.04 10.24 10.22
C PHE A 328 -3.93 9.18 10.18
N LEU A 329 -3.95 8.20 11.08
CA LEU A 329 -2.92 7.15 11.12
C LEU A 329 -2.92 6.31 9.83
N GLU A 330 -4.08 6.08 9.23
CA GLU A 330 -4.20 5.41 7.94
C GLU A 330 -3.54 6.23 6.81
N SER A 331 -3.81 7.54 6.75
CA SER A 331 -3.09 8.44 5.82
C SER A 331 -1.58 8.37 6.01
N ALA A 332 -1.13 8.39 7.28
CA ALA A 332 0.29 8.37 7.59
C ALA A 332 0.96 7.05 7.15
N ILE A 333 0.29 5.91 7.31
CA ILE A 333 0.77 4.62 6.81
C ILE A 333 0.90 4.65 5.29
N ILE A 334 -0.11 5.16 4.58
CA ILE A 334 -0.07 5.25 3.11
C ILE A 334 1.07 6.18 2.65
N LEU A 335 1.28 7.31 3.32
CA LEU A 335 2.40 8.21 3.05
C LEU A 335 3.75 7.54 3.29
N CYS A 336 3.90 6.80 4.39
CA CYS A 336 5.12 6.05 4.69
C CYS A 336 5.44 5.01 3.61
N ILE A 337 4.43 4.35 3.04
CA ILE A 337 4.62 3.41 1.93
C ILE A 337 5.24 4.12 0.72
N VAL A 338 4.76 5.31 0.38
CA VAL A 338 5.30 6.10 -0.74
C VAL A 338 6.72 6.58 -0.44
N VAL A 339 6.95 7.19 0.73
CA VAL A 339 8.24 7.80 1.07
C VAL A 339 9.34 6.75 1.27
N LEU A 340 9.03 5.61 1.90
CA LEU A 340 10.00 4.52 2.09
C LEU A 340 10.18 3.67 0.83
N GLY A 341 9.14 3.57 0.00
CA GLY A 341 9.18 2.85 -1.27
C GLY A 341 10.11 3.50 -2.29
N GLY A 342 10.21 4.83 -2.27
CA GLY A 342 11.05 5.63 -3.16
C GLY A 342 10.29 6.19 -4.35
#